data_AF-A0A379W6P5-F1
#
_entry.id   AF-A0A379W6P5-F1
#
_cell.length_a   1.000
_cell.length_b   1.000
_cell.length_c   1.000
_cell.angle_alpha   90.00
_cell.angle_beta   90.00
_cell.angle_gamma   90.00
#
_symmetry.space_group_name_H-M   'P 1'
#
loop_
_entity.id
_entity.type
_entity.pdbx_description
1 polymer ?
#
loop_
_entity_poly.entity_id
_entity_poly.type
_entity_poly.pdbx_seq_one_letter_code
_entity_poly.pdbx_strand_id
1 'polypeptide(L)'
;MTGLIFALALCICIVLVPLVQDTSYTLTAILFTIMGFALYGPHMLFAVGCLDVTHKDAAGSITGFRGLFSYVGAAMAGVPVIMVKNSWAWSGVYIYAVIAILLTTLSLALLSRLHRL
;
A
#
# COMPACT_ATOMS: atom_id res chain seq x y z
N MET A 1 -2.59 -13.00 8.46
CA MET A 1 -4.02 -13.14 8.04
C MET A 1 -4.67 -11.79 7.75
N THR A 2 -4.60 -10.80 8.66
CA THR A 2 -5.23 -9.47 8.52
C THR A 2 -4.72 -8.63 7.34
N GLY A 3 -3.40 -8.64 7.06
CA GLY A 3 -2.82 -7.89 5.94
C GLY A 3 -3.35 -8.28 4.55
N LEU A 4 -3.78 -9.53 4.36
CA LEU A 4 -4.34 -10.01 3.10
C LEU A 4 -5.73 -9.42 2.83
N ILE A 5 -6.55 -9.27 3.88
CA ILE A 5 -7.90 -8.69 3.78
C ILE A 5 -7.81 -7.24 3.33
N PHE A 6 -6.90 -6.47 3.93
CA PHE A 6 -6.68 -5.08 3.55
C PHE A 6 -6.19 -4.93 2.11
N ALA A 7 -5.30 -5.81 1.66
CA ALA A 7 -4.81 -5.75 0.29
C ALA A 7 -5.85 -6.16 -0.76
N LEU A 8 -6.71 -7.13 -0.44
CA LEU A 8 -7.86 -7.47 -1.28
C LEU A 8 -8.83 -6.30 -1.38
N ALA A 9 -9.16 -5.64 -0.26
CA ALA A 9 -9.99 -4.44 -0.24
C ALA A 9 -9.38 -3.32 -1.11
N LEU A 10 -8.07 -3.10 -1.00
CA LEU A 10 -7.33 -2.14 -1.83
C LEU A 10 -7.39 -2.45 -3.32
N CYS A 11 -7.19 -3.71 -3.71
CA CYS A 11 -7.25 -4.14 -5.09
C CYS A 11 -8.64 -3.90 -5.68
N ILE A 12 -9.69 -4.27 -4.95
CA ILE A 12 -11.09 -4.03 -5.33
C ILE A 12 -11.36 -2.53 -5.49
N CYS A 13 -10.93 -1.70 -4.54
CA CYS A 13 -11.11 -0.25 -4.61
C CYS A 13 -10.42 0.37 -5.82
N ILE A 14 -9.17 -0.01 -6.13
CA ILE A 14 -8.43 0.52 -7.28
C ILE A 14 -9.07 0.14 -8.62
N VAL A 15 -9.65 -1.05 -8.72
CA VAL A 15 -10.36 -1.48 -9.94
C VAL A 15 -11.70 -0.77 -10.09
N LEU A 16 -12.41 -0.50 -8.99
CA LEU A 16 -13.73 0.16 -9.01
C LEU A 16 -13.66 1.68 -9.24
N VAL A 17 -12.63 2.36 -8.76
CA VAL A 17 -12.48 3.81 -8.92
C VAL A 17 -12.60 4.28 -10.37
N PRO A 18 -11.90 3.69 -11.36
CA PRO A 18 -12.01 4.15 -12.74
C PRO A 18 -13.41 3.91 -13.36
N LEU A 19 -14.19 2.97 -12.82
CA LEU A 19 -15.55 2.67 -13.31
C LEU A 19 -16.61 3.60 -12.69
N VAL A 20 -16.35 4.10 -11.48
CA VAL A 20 -17.33 4.84 -10.67
C VAL A 20 -17.11 6.35 -10.72
N GLN A 21 -15.87 6.80 -10.99
CA GLN A 21 -15.47 8.20 -10.95
C GLN A 21 -16.36 9.13 -11.79
N ASP A 22 -16.83 8.68 -12.94
CA ASP A 22 -17.65 9.48 -13.85
C ASP A 22 -19.15 9.40 -13.56
N THR A 23 -19.58 8.44 -12.71
CA THR A 23 -21.00 8.16 -12.47
C THR A 23 -21.53 8.85 -11.22
N SER A 24 -20.78 8.86 -10.11
CA SER A 24 -21.27 9.40 -8.83
C SER A 24 -20.14 9.87 -7.91
N TYR A 25 -20.23 11.13 -7.47
CA TYR A 25 -19.31 11.72 -6.50
C TYR A 25 -19.35 10.99 -5.15
N THR A 26 -20.56 10.69 -4.63
CA THR A 26 -20.72 10.05 -3.32
C THR A 26 -20.11 8.65 -3.28
N LEU A 27 -20.31 7.86 -4.35
CA LEU A 27 -19.74 6.51 -4.44
C LEU A 27 -18.21 6.57 -4.51
N THR A 28 -17.67 7.54 -5.27
CA THR A 28 -16.23 7.79 -5.36
C THR A 28 -15.64 8.18 -4.01
N ALA A 29 -16.28 9.08 -3.25
CA ALA A 29 -15.84 9.50 -1.92
C ALA A 29 -15.81 8.34 -0.90
N ILE A 30 -16.80 7.46 -0.94
CA ILE A 30 -16.84 6.25 -0.10
C ILE A 30 -15.68 5.31 -0.48
N LEU A 31 -15.45 5.08 -1.77
CA LEU A 31 -14.35 4.25 -2.25
C LEU A 31 -12.98 4.80 -1.84
N PHE A 32 -12.76 6.12 -1.92
CA PHE A 32 -11.53 6.74 -1.44
C PHE A 32 -11.37 6.62 0.09
N THR A 33 -12.46 6.68 0.84
CA THR A 33 -12.43 6.48 2.30
C THR A 33 -12.02 5.07 2.65
N ILE A 34 -12.62 4.06 2.00
CA ILE A 34 -12.26 2.65 2.19
C ILE A 34 -10.81 2.41 1.76
N MET A 35 -10.37 3.03 0.65
CA MET A 35 -9.00 2.92 0.17
C MET A 35 -7.99 3.49 1.18
N GLY A 36 -8.28 4.64 1.79
CA GLY A 36 -7.44 5.23 2.83
C GLY A 36 -7.31 4.33 4.07
N PHE A 37 -8.44 3.77 4.53
CA PHE A 37 -8.44 2.79 5.62
C PHE A 37 -7.63 1.54 5.26
N ALA A 38 -7.81 1.03 4.04
CA ALA A 38 -7.13 -0.16 3.56
C ALA A 38 -5.63 0.04 3.30
N LEU A 39 -5.17 1.25 2.96
CA LEU A 39 -3.75 1.60 2.87
C LEU A 39 -3.06 1.63 4.23
N TYR A 40 -3.72 2.20 5.23
CA TYR A 40 -3.12 2.36 6.56
C TYR A 40 -2.95 1.02 7.29
N GLY A 41 -3.87 0.07 7.10
CA GLY A 41 -3.85 -1.24 7.74
C GLY A 41 -2.53 -2.01 7.56
N PRO A 42 -2.13 -2.38 6.32
CA PRO A 42 -0.88 -3.08 6.05
C PRO A 42 0.36 -2.29 6.49
N HIS A 43 0.33 -0.96 6.32
CA HIS A 43 1.42 -0.09 6.72
C HIS A 43 1.66 -0.11 8.24
N MET A 44 0.60 -0.16 9.05
CA MET A 44 0.70 -0.30 10.51
C MET A 44 1.11 -1.71 10.92
N LEU A 45 0.50 -2.75 10.34
CA LEU A 45 0.79 -4.14 10.69
C LEU A 45 2.26 -4.50 10.43
N PHE A 46 2.85 -3.98 9.36
CA PHE A 46 4.28 -4.14 9.10
C PHE A 46 5.14 -3.48 10.19
N ALA A 47 4.77 -2.28 10.65
CA ALA A 47 5.51 -1.58 11.71
C ALA A 47 5.48 -2.36 13.03
N VAL A 48 4.31 -2.88 13.41
CA VAL A 48 4.15 -3.73 14.60
C VAL A 48 4.97 -5.01 14.47
N GLY A 49 4.91 -5.67 13.31
CA GLY A 49 5.71 -6.87 13.05
C GLY A 49 7.22 -6.64 13.21
N CYS A 50 7.74 -5.49 12.76
CA CYS A 50 9.14 -5.12 12.99
C CYS A 50 9.46 -4.88 14.48
N LEU A 51 8.54 -4.26 15.22
CA LEU A 51 8.71 -4.02 16.66
C LEU A 51 8.75 -5.32 17.46
N ASP A 52 7.93 -6.31 17.11
CA ASP A 52 7.87 -7.60 17.81
C ASP A 52 9.18 -8.39 17.72
N VAL A 53 9.95 -8.23 16.64
CA VAL A 53 11.27 -8.90 16.47
C VAL A 53 12.43 -8.13 17.09
N THR A 54 12.17 -6.97 17.70
CA THR A 54 13.19 -6.00 18.10
C THR A 54 13.23 -5.84 19.61
N HIS A 55 14.44 -5.61 20.14
CA HIS A 55 14.60 -5.28 21.55
C HIS A 55 13.91 -3.94 21.87
N LYS A 56 13.22 -3.86 23.02
CA LYS A 56 12.53 -2.64 23.53
C LYS A 56 13.32 -1.33 23.42
N ASP A 57 14.64 -1.36 23.56
CA ASP A 57 15.50 -0.16 23.55
C ASP A 57 15.84 0.31 22.13
N ALA A 58 15.64 -0.55 21.12
CA ALA A 58 15.86 -0.27 19.70
C ALA A 58 14.56 0.00 18.91
N ALA A 59 13.40 -0.02 19.59
CA ALA A 59 12.09 0.22 18.97
C ALA A 59 12.02 1.57 18.21
N GLY A 60 12.60 2.63 18.80
CA GLY A 60 12.67 3.95 18.18
C GLY A 60 13.54 3.99 16.93
N SER A 61 14.70 3.32 16.95
CA SER A 61 15.62 3.29 15.81
C SER A 61 15.03 2.56 14.61
N ILE A 62 14.32 1.45 14.83
CA ILE A 62 13.74 0.66 13.73
C ILE A 62 12.53 1.35 13.12
N THR A 63 11.67 1.95 13.94
CA THR A 63 10.54 2.73 13.42
C THR A 63 11.00 3.96 12.65
N GLY A 64 12.06 4.65 13.12
CA GLY A 64 12.69 5.76 12.41
C GLY A 64 13.36 5.34 11.10
N PHE A 65 14.14 4.25 11.11
CA PHE A 65 14.79 3.71 9.91
C PHE A 65 13.77 3.28 8.87
N ARG A 66 12.74 2.52 9.27
CA ARG A 66 11.59 2.16 8.42
C ARG A 66 10.92 3.40 7.82
N GLY A 67 10.68 4.42 8.63
CA GLY A 67 10.07 5.67 8.21
C GLY A 67 10.88 6.38 7.14
N LEU A 68 12.21 6.47 7.31
CA LEU A 68 13.10 7.12 6.37
C LEU A 68 13.00 6.49 4.97
N PHE A 69 13.09 5.16 4.86
CA PHE A 69 12.95 4.49 3.56
C PHE A 69 11.54 4.58 2.98
N SER A 70 10.51 4.54 3.82
CA SER A 70 9.13 4.72 3.39
C SER A 70 8.89 6.10 2.76
N TYR A 71 9.37 7.17 3.41
CA TYR A 71 9.19 8.53 2.92
C TYR A 71 10.07 8.84 1.70
N VAL A 72 11.31 8.33 1.65
CA VAL A 72 12.16 8.44 0.45
C VAL A 72 11.50 7.73 -0.73
N GLY A 73 10.96 6.52 -0.52
CA GLY A 73 10.20 5.81 -1.55
C GLY A 73 8.96 6.59 -2.02
N ALA A 74 8.20 7.17 -1.08
CA ALA A 74 7.04 7.99 -1.41
C ALA A 74 7.42 9.25 -2.22
N ALA A 75 8.53 9.91 -1.88
CA ALA A 75 9.04 11.05 -2.63
C ALA A 75 9.48 10.65 -4.05
N MET A 76 10.12 9.50 -4.20
CA MET A 76 10.53 8.97 -5.50
C MET A 76 9.35 8.48 -6.35
N ALA A 77 8.25 8.04 -5.74
CA ALA A 77 7.12 7.44 -6.44
C ALA A 77 6.41 8.40 -7.42
N GLY A 78 6.55 9.72 -7.25
CA GLY A 78 5.95 10.71 -8.16
C GLY A 78 6.51 10.61 -9.60
N VAL A 79 7.82 10.42 -9.74
CA VAL A 79 8.49 10.34 -11.06
C VAL A 79 7.99 9.17 -11.92
N PRO A 80 8.01 7.91 -11.46
CA PRO A 80 7.53 6.78 -12.27
C PRO A 80 6.04 6.88 -12.56
N VAL A 81 5.22 7.41 -11.63
CA VAL A 81 3.78 7.60 -11.86
C VAL A 81 3.53 8.58 -13.01
N ILE A 82 4.26 9.70 -13.05
CA ILE A 82 4.13 10.69 -14.14
C ILE A 82 4.61 10.10 -15.47
N MET A 83 5.73 9.35 -15.47
CA MET A 83 6.23 8.69 -16.68
C MET A 83 5.20 7.70 -17.25
N VAL A 84 4.63 6.84 -16.41
CA VAL A 84 3.59 5.87 -16.82
C VAL A 84 2.34 6.61 -17.33
N LYS A 85 1.92 7.67 -16.65
CA LYS A 85 0.78 8.50 -17.08
C LYS A 85 1.00 9.11 -18.46
N ASN A 86 2.20 9.61 -18.75
CA ASN A 86 2.52 10.24 -20.03
C ASN A 86 2.53 9.23 -21.20
N SER A 87 2.90 7.97 -20.94
CA SER A 87 2.95 6.94 -21.98
C SER A 87 1.64 6.17 -22.16
N TRP A 88 0.96 5.80 -21.07
CA TRP A 88 -0.18 4.86 -21.06
C TRP A 88 -1.46 5.44 -20.47
N ALA A 89 -1.53 6.77 -20.34
CA ALA A 89 -2.64 7.49 -19.73
C ALA A 89 -2.93 7.00 -18.29
N TRP A 90 -4.08 7.37 -17.74
CA TRP A 90 -4.49 6.99 -16.38
C TRP A 90 -4.68 5.48 -16.22
N SER A 91 -5.10 4.77 -17.27
CA SER A 91 -5.23 3.30 -17.28
C SER A 91 -3.92 2.60 -16.91
N GLY A 92 -2.78 3.08 -17.42
CA GLY A 92 -1.47 2.55 -17.05
C GLY A 92 -1.11 2.77 -15.58
N VAL A 93 -1.53 3.90 -14.99
CA VAL A 93 -1.28 4.22 -13.58
C VAL A 93 -2.04 3.28 -12.65
N TYR A 94 -3.30 2.94 -12.98
CA TYR A 94 -4.08 1.97 -12.20
C TYR A 94 -3.44 0.58 -12.25
N ILE A 95 -2.99 0.13 -13.43
CA ILE A 95 -2.29 -1.16 -13.58
C ILE A 95 -0.99 -1.17 -12.77
N TYR A 96 -0.20 -0.10 -12.85
CA TYR A 96 1.01 0.07 -12.06
C TYR A 96 0.72 -0.02 -10.54
N ALA A 97 -0.34 0.62 -10.08
CA ALA A 97 -0.76 0.57 -8.67
C ALA A 97 -1.17 -0.84 -8.23
N VAL A 98 -1.90 -1.59 -9.07
CA VAL A 98 -2.26 -3.00 -8.78
C VAL A 98 -1.00 -3.86 -8.67
N ILE A 99 -0.05 -3.71 -9.59
CA ILE A 99 1.23 -4.45 -9.54
C ILE A 99 1.99 -4.13 -8.25
N ALA A 100 2.05 -2.85 -7.86
CA ALA A 100 2.72 -2.43 -6.62
C ALA A 100 2.07 -3.04 -5.36
N ILE A 101 0.74 -3.12 -5.32
CA ILE A 101 0.00 -3.78 -4.22
C ILE A 101 0.29 -5.28 -4.20
N LEU A 102 0.30 -5.94 -5.35
CA LEU A 102 0.64 -7.36 -5.46
C LEU A 102 2.08 -7.64 -5.01
N LEU A 103 3.02 -6.77 -5.35
CA LEU A 103 4.42 -6.92 -4.95
C LEU A 103 4.60 -6.70 -3.43
N THR A 104 3.86 -5.74 -2.86
CA THR A 104 3.84 -5.46 -1.42
C THR A 104 3.17 -6.59 -0.62
N THR A 105 2.09 -7.16 -1.14
CA THR A 105 1.45 -8.32 -0.52
C THR A 105 2.32 -9.56 -0.60
N LEU A 106 3.01 -9.78 -1.72
CA LEU A 106 3.95 -10.88 -1.87
C LEU A 106 5.12 -10.75 -0.89
N SER A 107 5.71 -9.56 -0.74
CA SER A 107 6.81 -9.35 0.21
C SER A 107 6.35 -9.55 1.65
N LEU A 108 5.16 -9.08 2.03
CA LEU A 108 4.58 -9.33 3.34
C LEU A 108 4.26 -10.82 3.56
N ALA A 109 3.72 -11.49 2.55
CA ALA A 109 3.44 -12.93 2.61
C ALA A 109 4.73 -13.74 2.75
N LEU A 110 5.78 -13.41 2.00
CA LEU A 110 7.08 -14.05 2.10
C LEU A 110 7.72 -13.84 3.47
N LEU A 111 7.65 -12.62 4.00
CA LEU A 111 8.10 -12.31 5.36
C LEU A 111 7.36 -13.13 6.42
N SER A 112 6.03 -13.27 6.28
CA SER A 112 5.21 -14.10 7.19
C SER A 112 5.47 -15.60 7.08
N ARG A 113 6.05 -16.07 5.97
CA ARG A 113 6.48 -17.48 5.82
C ARG A 113 7.86 -17.73 6.42
N LEU A 114 8.76 -16.74 6.32
CA LEU A 114 10.14 -16.86 6.77
C LEU A 114 10.26 -16.74 8.30
N HIS A 115 9.59 -15.76 8.89
CA HIS A 115 9.36 -15.71 10.33
C HIS A 115 8.03 -16.39 10.61
N ARG A 116 8.07 -17.62 11.15
CA ARG A 116 6.87 -18.30 11.68
C ARG A 116 6.24 -17.44 12.79
N LEU A 117 5.36 -16.53 12.38
CA LEU A 117 4.40 -15.83 13.23
C LEU A 117 3.01 -16.41 12.96
#